data_AF-A0A354PIT9-F1
#
_entry.id   AF-A0A354PIT9-F1
#
_cell.length_a   1.000
_cell.length_b   1.000
_cell.length_c   1.000
_cell.angle_alpha   90.00
_cell.angle_beta   90.00
_cell.angle_gamma   90.00
#
_symmetry.space_group_name_H-M   'P 1'
#
loop_
_entity.id
_entity.type
_entity.pdbx_description
1 polymer ?
#
loop_
_entity_poly.entity_id
_entity_poly.type
_entity_poly.pdbx_seq_one_letter_code
_entity_poly.pdbx_strand_id
1 'polypeptide(L)'
;AGQAACGAMLDVESGYGRLVGLSALPSSQTIYGIVVMLSLNREVSVTSAPGLFAIGVLCGAALFFSASYQGKCCASAIHATKSKPEIFGLSAAPAAIVEGFAVFAFIFALIIAGGLPAAVAAATGAG
;
A
#
# COMPACT_ATOMS: atom_id res chain seq x y z
N ALA A 1 1.95 -14.26 1.00
CA ALA A 1 2.84 -14.36 2.18
C ALA A 1 2.27 -15.22 3.31
N GLY A 2 1.04 -14.98 3.80
CA GLY A 2 0.47 -15.76 4.93
C GLY A 2 0.50 -17.29 4.74
N GLN A 3 0.13 -17.79 3.57
CA GLN A 3 0.21 -19.23 3.25
C GLN A 3 1.65 -19.78 3.37
N ALA A 4 2.65 -19.01 2.93
CA ALA A 4 4.06 -19.40 3.08
C ALA A 4 4.50 -19.38 4.55
N ALA A 5 4.01 -18.41 5.36
CA ALA A 5 4.28 -18.35 6.79
C ALA A 5 3.72 -19.58 7.51
N CYS A 6 2.45 -19.92 7.29
CA CYS A 6 1.83 -21.12 7.86
C CYS A 6 2.57 -22.39 7.44
N GLY A 7 2.95 -22.51 6.16
CA GLY A 7 3.74 -23.65 5.67
C GLY A 7 5.12 -23.74 6.33
N ALA A 8 5.82 -22.62 6.48
CA ALA A 8 7.12 -22.58 7.15
C ALA A 8 7.03 -22.93 8.64
N MET A 9 5.94 -22.59 9.33
CA MET A 9 5.70 -22.93 10.73
C MET A 9 5.57 -24.44 10.99
N LEU A 10 5.32 -25.25 9.95
CA LEU A 10 5.34 -26.71 10.08
C LEU A 10 6.77 -27.27 10.17
N ASP A 11 7.74 -26.52 9.62
CA ASP A 11 9.14 -26.96 9.48
C ASP A 11 10.06 -26.38 10.58
N VAL A 12 9.62 -25.34 11.31
CA VAL A 12 10.44 -24.62 12.29
C VAL A 12 9.76 -24.55 13.64
N GLU A 13 10.55 -24.66 14.72
CA GLU A 13 10.03 -24.62 16.11
C GLU A 13 10.11 -23.22 16.75
N SER A 14 10.73 -22.25 16.08
CA SER A 14 10.92 -20.89 16.61
C SER A 14 10.94 -19.83 15.50
N GLY A 15 10.97 -18.55 15.88
CA GLY A 15 11.05 -17.44 14.93
C GLY A 15 9.71 -17.05 14.29
N TYR A 16 8.58 -17.52 14.83
CA TYR A 16 7.24 -17.23 14.31
C TYR A 16 6.96 -15.73 14.13
N GLY A 17 7.44 -14.88 15.04
CA GLY A 17 7.31 -13.43 14.92
C GLY A 17 7.92 -12.86 13.64
N ARG A 18 9.03 -13.43 13.14
CA ARG A 18 9.65 -13.04 11.87
C ARG A 18 8.79 -13.45 10.68
N LEU A 19 8.21 -14.66 10.72
CA LEU A 19 7.36 -15.19 9.66
C LEU A 19 6.04 -14.41 9.56
N VAL A 20 5.39 -14.19 10.70
CA VAL A 20 4.17 -13.37 10.79
C VAL A 20 4.46 -11.93 10.38
N GLY A 21 5.57 -11.35 10.88
CA GLY A 21 5.99 -10.00 10.54
C GLY A 21 6.19 -9.80 9.04
N LEU A 22 6.93 -10.70 8.38
CA LEU A 22 7.07 -10.68 6.91
C LEU A 22 5.72 -10.80 6.20
N SER A 23 4.80 -11.62 6.72
CA SER A 23 3.48 -11.78 6.12
C SER A 23 2.60 -10.54 6.21
N ALA A 24 2.84 -9.70 7.22
CA ALA A 24 2.07 -8.49 7.50
C ALA A 24 2.56 -7.25 6.75
N LEU A 25 3.77 -7.28 6.16
CA LEU A 25 4.33 -6.12 5.45
C LEU A 25 3.38 -5.50 4.39
N PRO A 26 2.66 -6.28 3.56
CA PRO A 26 1.72 -5.73 2.57
C PRO A 26 0.48 -5.00 3.16
N SER A 27 0.37 -4.88 4.48
CA SER A 27 -0.72 -4.14 5.12
C SER A 27 -0.53 -2.62 5.02
N SER A 28 0.69 -2.13 4.79
CA SER A 28 0.97 -0.70 4.66
C SER A 28 0.21 -0.07 3.48
N GLN A 29 0.05 -0.79 2.37
CA GLN A 29 -0.70 -0.31 1.20
C GLN A 29 -2.17 -0.05 1.52
N THR A 30 -2.76 -0.82 2.45
CA THR A 30 -4.12 -0.53 2.94
C THR A 30 -4.15 0.78 3.72
N ILE A 31 -3.17 1.02 4.59
CA ILE A 31 -3.07 2.27 5.37
C ILE A 31 -2.91 3.46 4.42
N TYR A 32 -2.02 3.37 3.43
CA TYR A 32 -1.84 4.41 2.41
C TYR A 32 -3.13 4.67 1.62
N GLY A 33 -3.83 3.60 1.22
CA GLY A 33 -5.11 3.70 0.52
C GLY A 33 -6.19 4.40 1.35
N ILE A 34 -6.28 4.10 2.65
CA ILE A 34 -7.20 4.79 3.57
C ILE A 34 -6.88 6.28 3.65
N VAL A 35 -5.60 6.65 3.81
CA VAL A 35 -5.20 8.06 3.89
C VAL A 35 -5.52 8.81 2.59
N VAL A 36 -5.29 8.19 1.43
CA VAL A 36 -5.67 8.76 0.13
C VAL A 36 -7.20 8.90 0.03
N MET A 37 -7.95 7.86 0.38
CA MET A 37 -9.42 7.90 0.36
C MET A 37 -9.97 9.04 1.23
N LEU A 38 -9.45 9.20 2.44
CA LEU A 38 -9.84 10.28 3.34
C LEU A 38 -9.47 11.65 2.78
N SER A 39 -8.32 11.77 2.13
CA SER A 39 -7.88 13.02 1.48
C SER A 39 -8.75 13.40 0.26
N LEU A 40 -9.38 12.41 -0.38
CA LEU A 40 -10.32 12.61 -1.48
C LEU A 40 -11.78 12.80 -0.99
N ASN A 41 -12.07 12.58 0.29
CA ASN A 41 -13.40 12.72 0.88
C ASN A 41 -13.76 14.20 1.11
N ARG A 42 -14.20 14.86 0.03
CA ARG A 42 -14.61 16.27 0.02
C ARG A 42 -15.71 16.50 -1.01
N GLU A 43 -16.26 17.71 -1.02
CA GLU A 43 -17.29 18.11 -1.96
C GLU A 43 -16.83 17.93 -3.42
N VAL A 44 -17.70 17.31 -4.21
CA VAL A 44 -17.43 16.96 -5.60
C VAL A 44 -18.08 18.00 -6.51
N SER A 45 -17.27 18.69 -7.30
CA SER A 45 -17.73 19.63 -8.33
C SER A 45 -17.45 19.07 -9.73
N VAL A 46 -18.05 19.65 -10.76
CA VAL A 46 -17.80 19.27 -12.16
C VAL A 46 -16.31 19.41 -12.52
N THR A 47 -15.62 20.39 -11.94
CA THR A 47 -14.19 20.63 -12.19
C THR A 47 -13.28 19.70 -11.39
N SER A 48 -13.68 19.25 -10.19
CA SER A 48 -12.86 18.37 -9.34
C SER A 48 -13.12 16.87 -9.60
N ALA A 49 -14.31 16.50 -10.05
CA ALA A 49 -14.73 15.10 -10.19
C ALA A 49 -13.78 14.22 -11.02
N PRO A 50 -13.31 14.64 -12.22
CA PRO A 50 -12.40 13.81 -13.01
C PRO A 50 -11.06 13.57 -12.30
N GLY A 51 -10.54 14.60 -11.61
CA GLY A 51 -9.30 14.52 -10.84
C GLY A 51 -9.43 13.57 -9.65
N LEU A 52 -10.52 13.70 -8.87
CA LEU A 52 -10.79 12.81 -7.72
C LEU A 52 -10.90 11.35 -8.16
N PHE A 53 -11.63 11.08 -9.24
CA PHE A 53 -11.78 9.74 -9.79
C PHE A 53 -10.45 9.17 -10.29
N ALA A 54 -9.70 9.94 -11.09
CA ALA A 54 -8.43 9.51 -11.64
C ALA A 54 -7.40 9.19 -10.53
N ILE A 55 -7.28 10.06 -9.52
CA ILE A 55 -6.37 9.83 -8.38
C ILE A 55 -6.78 8.56 -7.64
N GLY A 56 -8.07 8.41 -7.29
CA GLY A 56 -8.56 7.25 -6.55
C GLY A 56 -8.29 5.92 -7.28
N VAL A 57 -8.63 5.85 -8.56
CA VAL A 57 -8.46 4.62 -9.37
C VAL A 57 -6.98 4.33 -9.63
N LEU A 58 -6.19 5.30 -10.06
CA LEU A 58 -4.79 5.07 -10.41
C LEU A 58 -3.93 4.80 -9.17
N CYS A 59 -4.15 5.51 -8.07
CA CYS A 59 -3.46 5.24 -6.80
C CYS A 59 -3.87 3.88 -6.25
N GLY A 60 -5.16 3.56 -6.23
CA GLY A 60 -5.66 2.26 -5.78
C GLY A 60 -5.07 1.09 -6.58
N ALA A 61 -5.00 1.22 -7.90
CA ALA A 61 -4.36 0.22 -8.76
C ALA A 61 -2.86 0.08 -8.46
N ALA A 62 -2.14 1.19 -8.33
CA ALA A 62 -0.71 1.17 -8.00
C ALA A 62 -0.44 0.48 -6.66
N LEU A 63 -1.24 0.79 -5.62
CA LEU A 63 -1.15 0.16 -4.31
C LEU A 63 -1.51 -1.33 -4.35
N PHE A 64 -2.53 -1.72 -5.12
CA PHE A 64 -2.91 -3.12 -5.31
C PHE A 64 -1.79 -3.95 -5.96
N PHE A 65 -1.19 -3.44 -7.04
CA PHE A 65 -0.07 -4.11 -7.68
C PHE A 65 1.14 -4.17 -6.76
N SER A 66 1.47 -3.07 -6.07
CA SER A 66 2.60 -3.04 -5.14
C SER A 66 2.43 -4.05 -4.00
N ALA A 67 1.27 -4.09 -3.34
CA ALA A 67 0.98 -5.08 -2.30
C ALA A 67 1.08 -6.52 -2.81
N SER A 68 0.62 -6.77 -4.04
CA SER A 68 0.70 -8.09 -4.68
C SER A 68 2.15 -8.53 -4.92
N TYR A 69 3.01 -7.62 -5.38
CA TYR A 69 4.44 -7.92 -5.57
C TYR A 69 5.18 -8.05 -4.24
N GLN A 70 4.90 -7.17 -3.28
CA GLN A 70 5.50 -7.24 -1.95
C GLN A 70 5.13 -8.57 -1.27
N GLY A 71 3.87 -9.01 -1.38
CA GLY A 71 3.42 -10.29 -0.86
C GLY A 71 4.15 -11.51 -1.45
N LYS A 72 4.61 -11.43 -2.71
CA LYS A 72 5.46 -12.45 -3.37
C LYS A 72 6.89 -12.39 -2.86
N CYS A 73 7.46 -11.19 -2.72
CA CYS A 73 8.79 -10.99 -2.09
C CYS A 73 8.81 -11.54 -0.66
N CYS A 74 7.79 -11.22 0.15
CA CYS A 74 7.63 -11.73 1.51
C CYS A 74 7.49 -13.25 1.53
N ALA A 75 6.73 -13.85 0.62
CA ALA A 75 6.63 -15.32 0.52
C ALA A 75 8.00 -15.94 0.22
N SER A 76 8.76 -15.37 -0.71
CA SER A 76 10.11 -15.83 -1.05
C SER A 76 11.08 -15.70 0.13
N ALA A 77 11.00 -14.58 0.86
CA ALA A 77 11.78 -14.35 2.07
C ALA A 77 11.44 -15.37 3.17
N ILE A 78 10.17 -15.67 3.38
CA ILE A 78 9.73 -16.72 4.31
C ILE A 78 10.31 -18.09 3.92
N HIS A 79 10.25 -18.45 2.63
CA HIS A 79 10.82 -19.70 2.14
C HIS A 79 12.35 -19.78 2.28
N ALA A 80 13.07 -18.66 2.13
CA ALA A 80 14.51 -18.64 2.32
C ALA A 80 14.88 -18.77 3.82
N THR A 81 14.14 -18.06 4.67
CA THR A 81 14.47 -17.91 6.09
C THR A 81 14.07 -19.10 6.94
N LYS A 82 13.12 -19.92 6.49
CA LYS A 82 12.84 -21.21 7.14
C LYS A 82 14.05 -22.15 7.10
N SER A 83 14.87 -22.07 6.04
CA SER A 83 16.04 -22.92 5.85
C SER A 83 17.34 -22.26 6.29
N LYS A 84 17.46 -20.93 6.13
CA LYS A 84 18.63 -20.14 6.54
C LYS A 84 18.17 -18.88 7.31
N PRO A 85 17.91 -18.99 8.63
CA PRO A 85 17.41 -17.88 9.43
C PRO A 85 18.35 -16.66 9.45
N GLU A 86 19.65 -16.87 9.26
CA GLU A 86 20.70 -15.84 9.28
C GLU A 86 20.60 -14.86 8.11
N ILE A 87 19.97 -15.24 6.99
CA ILE A 87 19.79 -14.35 5.83
C ILE A 87 18.46 -13.58 5.86
N PHE A 88 17.75 -13.56 7.00
CA PHE A 88 16.45 -12.90 7.12
C PHE A 88 16.43 -11.46 6.60
N GLY A 89 17.34 -10.62 7.08
CA GLY A 89 17.40 -9.22 6.67
C GLY A 89 17.64 -9.05 5.16
N LEU A 90 18.58 -9.83 4.61
CA LEU A 90 18.91 -9.79 3.19
C LEU A 90 17.74 -10.29 2.32
N SER A 91 17.05 -11.34 2.76
CA SER A 91 15.90 -11.90 2.05
C SER A 91 14.67 -10.98 2.08
N ALA A 92 14.55 -10.12 3.10
CA ALA A 92 13.48 -9.14 3.23
C ALA A 92 13.72 -7.87 2.41
N ALA A 93 14.96 -7.57 2.01
CA ALA A 93 15.32 -6.35 1.28
C ALA A 93 14.49 -6.11 0.01
N PRO A 94 14.18 -7.12 -0.84
CA PRO A 94 13.30 -6.92 -1.99
C PRO A 94 11.90 -6.44 -1.61
N ALA A 95 11.33 -6.91 -0.49
CA ALA A 95 10.03 -6.46 -0.02
C ALA A 95 10.06 -4.99 0.43
N ALA A 96 11.17 -4.54 1.02
CA ALA A 96 11.39 -3.13 1.38
C ALA A 96 11.56 -2.22 0.15
N ILE A 97 12.14 -2.74 -0.95
CA ILE A 97 12.20 -1.99 -2.21
C ILE A 97 10.80 -1.79 -2.80
N VAL A 98 9.95 -2.83 -2.78
CA VAL A 98 8.56 -2.73 -3.24
C VAL A 98 7.76 -1.72 -2.40
N GLU A 99 8.02 -1.67 -1.08
CA GLU A 99 7.46 -0.66 -0.19
C GLU A 99 7.74 0.77 -0.68
N GLY A 100 8.98 1.05 -1.09
CA GLY A 100 9.37 2.36 -1.60
C GLY A 100 8.51 2.83 -2.77
N PHE A 101 8.17 1.93 -3.70
CA PHE A 101 7.28 2.27 -4.82
C PHE A 101 5.85 2.59 -4.36
N ALA A 102 5.32 1.89 -3.35
CA ALA A 102 4.02 2.20 -2.77
C ALA A 102 4.01 3.59 -2.13
N VAL A 103 5.06 3.92 -1.37
CA VAL A 103 5.21 5.24 -0.73
C VAL A 103 5.25 6.36 -1.76
N PHE A 104 5.95 6.18 -2.89
CA PHE A 104 5.94 7.18 -3.96
C PHE A 104 4.54 7.40 -4.55
N ALA A 105 3.82 6.33 -4.89
CA ALA A 105 2.46 6.43 -5.41
C ALA A 105 1.51 7.11 -4.41
N PHE A 106 1.66 6.78 -3.13
CA PHE A 106 0.93 7.39 -2.02
C PHE A 106 1.18 8.90 -1.93
N ILE A 107 2.44 9.33 -1.86
CA ILE A 107 2.79 10.75 -1.72
C ILE A 107 2.36 11.55 -2.95
N PHE A 108 2.55 11.01 -4.16
CA PHE A 108 2.08 11.68 -5.37
C PHE A 108 0.56 11.88 -5.37
N ALA A 109 -0.21 10.87 -4.94
CA ALA A 109 -1.66 10.99 -4.84
C ALA A 109 -2.08 12.12 -3.88
N LEU A 110 -1.41 12.25 -2.73
CA LEU A 110 -1.69 13.34 -1.78
C LEU A 110 -1.36 14.72 -2.34
N ILE A 111 -0.21 14.86 -3.00
CA ILE A 111 0.22 16.13 -3.59
C ILE A 111 -0.78 16.58 -4.67
N ILE A 112 -1.13 15.67 -5.59
CA ILE A 112 -2.06 15.98 -6.68
C ILE A 112 -3.46 16.26 -6.13
N ALA A 113 -3.91 15.49 -5.12
CA ALA A 113 -5.19 15.73 -4.47
C ALA A 113 -5.24 17.13 -3.83
N GLY A 114 -4.18 17.55 -3.15
CA GLY A 114 -4.10 18.89 -2.55
C GLY A 114 -4.19 20.03 -3.57
N GLY A 115 -3.80 19.79 -4.82
CA GLY A 115 -3.86 20.78 -5.91
C GLY A 115 -5.19 20.87 -6.66
N LEU A 116 -6.15 19.98 -6.39
CA LEU A 116 -7.44 20.02 -7.09
C LEU A 116 -8.31 21.20 -6.65
N PRO A 117 -9.03 21.86 -7.58
CA PRO A 117 -9.95 22.96 -7.25
C PRO A 117 -10.99 22.51 -6.22
N ALA A 118 -11.23 23.35 -5.21
CA ALA A 118 -12.37 23.16 -4.31
C ALA A 118 -13.67 23.42 -5.07
N ALA A 119 -14.78 22.83 -4.59
CA ALA A 119 -16.10 23.21 -5.06
C ALA A 119 -16.29 24.71 -4.81
N VAL A 120 -16.41 25.50 -5.89
CA VAL A 120 -16.82 26.89 -5.77
C VAL A 120 -18.27 26.84 -5.33
N ALA A 121 -18.55 27.30 -4.11
CA ALA A 121 -19.91 27.53 -3.67
C ALA A 121 -20.60 28.34 -4.75
N ALA A 122 -21.61 27.75 -5.39
CA ALA A 122 -22.41 28.46 -6.38
C ALA A 122 -22.86 29.76 -5.72
N ALA A 123 -22.37 30.89 -6.23
CA ALA A 123 -22.83 32.20 -5.83
C ALA A 123 -24.34 32.25 -6.13
N THR A 124 -25.16 31.88 -5.15
CA THR A 124 -26.59 32.07 -5.22
C THR A 124 -26.79 33.58 -5.15
N GLY A 125 -27.07 34.16 -6.32
CA GLY A 125 -27.56 35.51 -6.44
C GLY A 125 -28.76 35.70 -5.53
N ALA A 126 -28.62 36.58 -4.54
CA ALA A 126 -29.75 37.28 -3.95
C ALA A 126 -29.91 38.55 -4.78
N GLY A 127 -30.86 38.51 -5.72
CA GLY A 127 -31.57 39.71 -6.15
C GLY A 127 -32.57 40.13 -5.08
#